data_AF-I6CHC1-F1
#
_entry.id   AF-I6CHC1-F1
#
_cell.length_a   1.000
_cell.length_b   1.000
_cell.length_c   1.000
_cell.angle_alpha   90.00
_cell.angle_beta   90.00
_cell.angle_gamma   90.00
#
_symmetry.space_group_name_H-M   'P 1'
#
loop_
_entity.id
_entity.type
_entity.pdbx_description
1 polymer ?
#
loop_
_entity_poly.entity_id
_entity_poly.type
_entity_poly.pdbx_seq_one_letter_code
_entity_poly.pdbx_strand_id
1 'polypeptide(L)' 'MRNIPGSYHAMQNGYWGESHGYELQGKRIGMVGYGNIGKTLAKRLSGFDVELLAYDK' A
#
# COMPACT_ATOMS: atom_id res chain seq x y z
N MET A 1 0.05 5.67 -0.08
CA MET A 1 0.92 4.90 0.83
C MET A 1 1.58 5.85 1.82
N ARG A 2 1.48 5.61 3.13
CA ARG A 2 2.03 6.50 4.16
C ARG A 2 3.35 5.94 4.72
N ASN A 3 4.30 6.81 5.07
CA ASN A 3 5.57 6.42 5.68
C ASN A 3 5.48 6.27 7.22
N ILE A 4 4.54 5.46 7.70
CA ILE A 4 4.26 5.34 9.14
C ILE A 4 5.47 4.83 9.94
N PRO A 5 6.22 3.81 9.49
CA PRO A 5 7.40 3.34 10.23
C PRO A 5 8.47 4.42 10.40
N GLY A 6 8.74 5.21 9.35
CA GLY A 6 9.68 6.31 9.42
C GLY A 6 9.25 7.39 10.42
N SER A 7 7.97 7.78 10.39
CA SER A 7 7.42 8.76 11.34
C SER A 7 7.44 8.26 12.78
N TYR A 8 7.17 6.97 12.99
CA TYR A 8 7.23 6.34 14.30
C TYR A 8 8.64 6.42 14.88
N HIS A 9 9.66 6.06 14.09
CA HIS A 9 11.05 6.18 14.51
C HIS A 9 11.49 7.63 14.73
N ALA A 10 11.02 8.58 13.92
CA ALA A 10 11.31 10.00 14.12
C ALA A 10 10.78 10.49 15.48
N MET A 11 9.52 10.17 15.81
CA MET A 11 8.93 10.51 17.11
C MET A 11 9.67 9.87 18.29
N GLN A 12 10.05 8.60 18.18
CA GLN A 12 10.83 7.92 19.24
C GLN A 12 12.17 8.61 19.51
N ASN A 13 12.77 9.23 18.49
CA ASN A 13 14.03 9.95 18.59
C ASN A 13 13.84 11.46 18.89
N GLY A 14 12.62 11.89 19.25
CA GLY A 14 12.32 13.27 19.63
C GLY A 14 12.17 14.25 18.45
N TYR A 15 12.17 13.74 17.21
CA TYR A 15 11.98 14.57 16.02
C TYR A 15 10.51 14.61 15.61
N TRP A 16 9.94 15.82 15.59
CA TRP A 16 8.62 16.08 15.03
C TRP A 16 8.77 16.80 13.69
N GLY A 17 8.72 16.03 12.60
CA GLY A 17 8.85 16.54 11.24
C GLY A 17 7.72 16.04 10.35
N GLU A 18 7.52 16.71 9.22
CA GLU A 18 6.51 16.33 8.25
C GLU A 18 6.87 15.01 7.56
N SER A 19 5.89 14.10 7.48
CA SER A 19 6.03 12.82 6.79
C SER A 19 5.31 12.86 5.45
N HIS A 20 6.07 12.71 4.38
CA HIS A 20 5.54 12.59 3.03
C HIS A 20 5.20 11.12 2.72
N GLY A 21 4.00 10.92 2.20
CA GLY A 21 3.58 9.63 1.64
C GLY A 21 3.76 9.60 0.13
N TYR A 22 3.53 8.42 -0.45
CA TYR A 22 3.41 8.23 -1.89
C TYR A 22 1.96 8.13 -2.30
N GLU A 23 1.60 8.60 -3.49
CA GLU A 23 0.29 8.33 -4.06
C GLU A 23 0.18 6.87 -4.53
N LEU A 24 -1.02 6.30 -4.40
CA LEU A 24 -1.31 4.96 -4.91
C LEU A 24 -1.66 4.97 -6.40
N GLN A 25 -2.19 6.09 -6.91
CA GLN A 25 -2.56 6.20 -8.31
C GLN A 25 -1.40 5.88 -9.25
N GLY A 26 -1.69 5.08 -10.28
CA GLY A 26 -0.73 4.62 -11.29
C GLY A 26 0.33 3.65 -10.77
N LYS A 27 0.26 3.19 -9.51
CA LYS A 27 1.21 2.22 -8.96
C LYS A 27 0.78 0.79 -9.29
N ARG A 28 1.77 -0.09 -9.38
CA ARG A 28 1.59 -1.54 -9.57
C ARG A 28 1.55 -2.24 -8.22
N ILE A 29 0.54 -3.06 -7.99
CA ILE A 29 0.42 -3.89 -6.78
C ILE A 29 0.43 -5.36 -7.19
N GLY A 30 1.46 -6.08 -6.73
CA GLY A 30 1.59 -7.53 -6.90
C GLY A 30 0.90 -8.30 -5.78
N MET A 31 0.17 -9.34 -6.13
CA MET A 31 -0.55 -10.23 -5.22
C MET A 31 -0.22 -11.69 -5.51
N VAL A 32 0.11 -12.44 -4.47
CA VAL A 32 0.31 -13.89 -4.53
C VAL A 32 -0.87 -14.56 -3.85
N GLY A 33 -1.63 -15.36 -4.61
CA GLY A 33 -2.90 -15.95 -4.21
C GLY A 33 -4.10 -15.09 -4.62
N TYR A 34 -4.95 -15.63 -5.50
CA TYR A 34 -6.14 -14.95 -6.03
C TYR A 34 -7.46 -15.67 -5.67
N GLY A 35 -7.49 -16.27 -4.49
CA GLY A 35 -8.69 -16.84 -3.88
C GLY A 35 -9.72 -15.79 -3.42
N ASN A 36 -10.64 -16.18 -2.54
CA ASN A 36 -11.76 -15.34 -2.12
C ASN A 36 -11.31 -14.00 -1.48
N ILE A 37 -10.24 -14.05 -0.67
CA ILE A 37 -9.64 -12.85 -0.06
C ILE A 37 -8.97 -11.97 -1.12
N GLY A 38 -8.20 -12.58 -2.03
CA GLY A 38 -7.49 -11.86 -3.10
C GLY A 38 -8.45 -11.08 -4.00
N LYS A 39 -9.56 -11.70 -4.41
CA LYS A 39 -10.62 -11.05 -5.20
C LYS A 39 -11.26 -9.87 -4.46
N THR A 40 -11.53 -10.03 -3.16
CA THR A 40 -12.14 -8.97 -2.35
C THR A 40 -11.17 -7.80 -2.14
N LEU A 41 -9.88 -8.09 -1.97
CA LEU A 41 -8.83 -7.08 -1.88
C LEU A 41 -8.65 -6.33 -3.21
N ALA A 42 -8.59 -7.05 -4.34
CA ALA A 42 -8.52 -6.45 -5.67
C ALA A 42 -9.68 -5.50 -5.96
N LYS A 43 -10.91 -5.86 -5.57
CA LYS A 43 -12.08 -4.98 -5.69
C LYS A 43 -11.97 -3.70 -4.87
N ARG A 44 -11.31 -3.73 -3.71
CA ARG A 44 -11.07 -2.51 -2.91
C ARG A 44 -9.96 -1.66 -3.53
N LEU A 45 -8.93 -2.30 -4.08
CA LEU A 45 -7.80 -1.63 -4.71
C LEU A 45 -8.19 -0.96 -6.03
N SER A 46 -9.17 -1.50 -6.77
CA SER A 46 -9.60 -0.92 -8.05
C SER A 46 -10.10 0.53 -7.95
N GLY A 47 -10.55 0.98 -6.77
CA GLY A 47 -10.94 2.37 -6.54
C GLY A 47 -9.77 3.37 -6.46
N PHE A 48 -8.52 2.89 -6.42
CA PHE A 48 -7.33 3.71 -6.28
C PHE A 48 -6.56 3.92 -7.59
N ASP A 49 -7.11 3.50 -8.73
CA ASP A 49 -6.48 3.64 -10.05
C ASP A 49 -5.07 3.03 -10.10
N VAL A 50 -4.97 1.78 -9.64
CA VAL A 50 -3.74 0.98 -9.57
C VAL A 50 -3.74 -0.11 -10.63
N GLU A 51 -2.56 -0.55 -11.07
CA GLU A 51 -2.40 -1.75 -11.89
C GLU A 51 -2.20 -2.97 -10.97
N LEU A 52 -3.07 -3.97 -11.08
CA LEU A 52 -3.00 -5.18 -10.26
C LEU A 52 -2.34 -6.32 -11.04
N LEU A 53 -1.34 -6.95 -10.43
CA LEU A 53 -0.74 -8.20 -10.90
C LEU A 53 -1.08 -9.29 -9.89
N ALA A 54 -1.85 -10.30 -10.29
CA ALA A 54 -2.18 -11.42 -9.43
C ALA A 54 -1.58 -12.71 -10.01
N TYR A 55 -0.94 -13.49 -9.15
CA TYR A 55 -0.45 -14.83 -9.48
C TYR A 55 -1.18 -15.86 -8.60
N ASP A 56 -1.73 -16.88 -9.24
CA ASP A 56 -2.31 -18.06 -8.59
C ASP A 56 -1.75 -19.32 -9.29
N LYS A 57 -1.56 -20.40 -8.53
CA LYS A 57 -0.89 -21.63 -9.03
C LYS A 57 -1.85 -22.56 -9.76
#